data_AF-A0A7Y2HQU1-F1
#
_entry.id   AF-A0A7Y2HQU1-F1
#
_cell.length_a   1.000
_cell.length_b   1.000
_cell.length_c   1.000
_cell.angle_alpha   90.00
_cell.angle_beta   90.00
_cell.angle_gamma   90.00
#
_symmetry.space_group_name_H-M   'P 1'
#
loop_
_entity.id
_entity.type
_entity.pdbx_description
1 polymer ?
#
loop_
_entity_poly.entity_id
_entity_poly.type
_entity_poly.pdbx_seq_one_letter_code
_entity_poly.pdbx_strand_id
1 'polypeptide(L)'
;MSRPRALLSVSDKSGIVDLGRALAERGFELVSTGGTARALREAGLEVTSVSDITGHPEMMDGRVKTLHPAVHAGLLARRDREDDLRALAEQGYGPIDLVAVNLYPFRETVARGGVPVAEAMG
;
A
#
# COMPACT_ATOMS: atom_id res chain seq x y z
N MET A 1 -15.18 15.86 -6.83
CA MET A 1 -14.15 14.93 -7.32
C MET A 1 -13.63 14.15 -6.12
N SER A 2 -13.45 12.83 -6.22
CA SER A 2 -12.85 12.05 -5.13
C SER A 2 -11.41 12.50 -4.88
N ARG A 3 -10.94 12.45 -3.62
CA ARG A 3 -9.53 12.73 -3.30
C ARG A 3 -8.64 11.69 -4.00
N PRO A 4 -7.50 12.08 -4.58
CA PRO A 4 -6.57 11.12 -5.18
C PRO A 4 -5.96 10.24 -4.09
N ARG A 5 -5.62 9.00 -4.41
CA ARG A 5 -5.20 7.98 -3.43
C ARG A 5 -3.77 7.52 -3.67
N ALA A 6 -2.98 7.45 -2.60
CA ALA A 6 -1.61 6.94 -2.61
C ALA A 6 -1.50 5.67 -1.77
N LEU A 7 -1.15 4.55 -2.40
CA LEU A 7 -0.82 3.30 -1.71
C LEU A 7 0.67 3.28 -1.37
N LEU A 8 0.98 3.29 -0.07
CA LEU A 8 2.35 3.31 0.46
C LEU A 8 2.64 2.01 1.20
N SER A 9 3.59 1.20 0.73
CA SER A 9 3.98 -0.06 1.37
C SER A 9 5.46 -0.35 1.14
N VAL A 10 6.30 0.05 2.09
CA VAL A 10 7.76 0.00 1.97
C VAL A 10 8.41 -0.84 3.07
N SER A 11 9.42 -1.62 2.69
CA SER A 11 10.32 -2.31 3.60
C SER A 11 11.35 -1.35 4.21
N ASP A 12 12.02 -0.55 3.38
CA ASP A 12 12.83 0.58 3.84
C ASP A 12 11.94 1.83 4.00
N LYS A 13 11.85 2.34 5.24
CA LYS A 13 11.01 3.50 5.58
C LYS A 13 11.73 4.84 5.39
N SER A 14 12.96 4.85 4.89
CA SER A 14 13.70 6.08 4.61
C SER A 14 12.88 7.04 3.75
N GLY A 15 12.67 8.27 4.23
CA GLY A 15 11.92 9.32 3.54
C GLY A 15 10.40 9.12 3.43
N ILE A 16 9.82 8.04 3.97
CA ILE A 16 8.39 7.75 3.78
C ILE A 16 7.48 8.77 4.45
N VAL A 17 7.91 9.31 5.59
CA VAL A 17 7.15 10.32 6.34
C VAL A 17 7.10 11.65 5.58
N ASP A 18 8.22 12.06 4.99
CA ASP A 18 8.29 13.31 4.22
C ASP A 18 7.46 13.20 2.93
N LEU A 19 7.53 12.04 2.25
CA LEU A 19 6.65 11.73 1.12
C LEU A 19 5.16 11.77 1.55
N GLY A 20 4.82 11.13 2.67
CA GLY A 20 3.47 11.10 3.21
C GLY A 20 2.91 12.49 3.51
N ARG A 21 3.71 13.36 4.14
CA ARG A 21 3.34 14.77 4.39
C ARG A 21 3.09 15.52 3.10
N ALA A 22 4.03 15.45 2.14
CA ALA A 22 3.91 16.16 0.87
C ALA A 22 2.69 15.72 0.05
N LEU A 23 2.31 14.44 0.14
CA LEU A 23 1.09 13.89 -0.48
C LEU A 23 -0.17 14.38 0.25
N ALA A 24 -0.19 14.32 1.58
CA ALA A 24 -1.33 14.78 2.38
C ALA A 24 -1.60 16.27 2.17
N GLU A 25 -0.55 17.11 2.12
CA GLU A 25 -0.64 18.54 1.81
C GLU A 25 -1.25 18.82 0.42
N ARG A 26 -1.06 17.89 -0.53
CA ARG A 26 -1.66 17.95 -1.88
C ARG A 26 -3.06 17.34 -1.94
N GLY A 27 -3.63 16.96 -0.80
CA GLY A 27 -4.98 16.44 -0.69
C GLY A 27 -5.12 14.94 -0.96
N PHE A 28 -4.01 14.20 -1.06
CA PHE A 28 -4.08 12.74 -1.21
C PHE A 28 -4.67 12.07 0.03
N GLU A 29 -5.43 11.01 -0.20
CA GLU A 29 -5.72 9.98 0.79
C GLU A 29 -4.52 9.03 0.87
N LEU A 30 -3.94 8.86 2.06
CA LEU A 30 -2.87 7.90 2.29
C LEU A 30 -3.46 6.54 2.66
N VAL A 31 -3.19 5.54 1.84
CA VAL A 31 -3.54 4.14 2.11
C VAL A 31 -2.27 3.36 2.41
N SER A 32 -2.24 2.65 3.53
CA SER A 32 -1.06 1.89 3.92
C SER A 32 -1.39 0.69 4.82
N THR A 33 -0.38 -0.13 5.09
CA THR A 33 -0.51 -1.30 5.97
C THR A 33 0.79 -1.58 6.73
N GLY A 34 0.69 -2.38 7.80
CA GLY A 34 1.81 -2.85 8.62
C GLY A 34 2.72 -1.72 9.12
N GLY A 35 4.03 -1.95 9.07
CA GLY A 35 5.03 -0.99 9.57
C GLY A 35 5.04 0.35 8.85
N THR A 36 4.60 0.42 7.58
CA THR A 36 4.51 1.70 6.85
C THR A 36 3.38 2.56 7.41
N ALA A 37 2.19 1.97 7.61
CA ALA A 37 1.06 2.67 8.20
C ALA A 37 1.38 3.17 9.61
N ARG A 38 2.08 2.35 10.40
CA ARG A 38 2.54 2.72 11.73
C ARG A 38 3.45 3.96 11.70
N ALA A 39 4.49 3.94 10.87
CA ALA A 39 5.44 5.06 10.77
C ALA A 39 4.76 6.38 10.37
N LEU A 40 3.81 6.32 9.44
CA LEU A 40 3.04 7.49 9.00
C LEU A 40 2.12 8.03 10.12
N ARG A 41 1.40 7.15 10.83
CA ARG A 41 0.52 7.54 11.95
C ARG A 41 1.30 8.12 13.13
N GLU A 42 2.44 7.53 13.48
CA GLU A 42 3.35 8.05 14.52
C GLU A 42 3.87 9.45 14.17
N ALA A 43 3.97 9.78 12.88
CA ALA A 43 4.31 11.13 12.40
C ALA A 43 3.12 12.11 12.33
N GLY A 44 1.93 11.71 12.80
CA GLY A 44 0.72 12.53 12.87
C GLY A 44 -0.12 12.56 11.58
N LEU A 45 0.13 11.67 10.63
CA LEU A 45 -0.61 11.61 9.37
C LEU A 45 -1.87 10.75 9.49
N GLU A 46 -2.96 11.21 8.85
CA GLU A 46 -4.14 10.38 8.64
C GLU A 46 -3.84 9.29 7.60
N VAL A 47 -4.12 8.04 7.96
CA VAL A 47 -3.83 6.87 7.12
C VAL A 47 -5.00 5.90 7.18
N THR A 48 -5.65 5.71 6.03
CA THR A 48 -6.62 4.64 5.80
C THR A 48 -5.88 3.31 5.72
N SER A 49 -6.33 2.28 6.45
CA SER A 49 -5.70 0.97 6.37
C SER A 49 -6.13 0.22 5.09
N VAL A 50 -5.26 -0.65 4.58
CA VAL A 50 -5.65 -1.55 3.48
C VAL A 50 -6.88 -2.39 3.86
N SER A 51 -6.99 -2.85 5.10
CA SER A 51 -8.16 -3.62 5.57
C SER A 51 -9.46 -2.81 5.54
N ASP A 52 -9.40 -1.49 5.75
CA ASP A 52 -10.58 -0.63 5.66
C ASP A 52 -11.11 -0.55 4.22
N ILE A 53 -10.22 -0.52 3.22
CA ILE A 53 -10.63 -0.45 1.81
C ILE A 53 -10.96 -1.83 1.21
N THR A 54 -10.46 -2.92 1.77
CA THR A 54 -10.78 -4.28 1.31
C THR A 54 -11.96 -4.89 2.04
N GLY A 55 -12.27 -4.43 3.25
CA GLY A 55 -13.21 -5.09 4.16
C GLY A 55 -12.72 -6.47 4.63
N HIS A 56 -11.44 -6.81 4.37
CA HIS A 56 -10.88 -8.12 4.67
C HIS A 56 -9.87 -8.01 5.84
N PRO A 57 -10.02 -8.86 6.88
CA PRO A 57 -9.10 -8.85 8.00
C PRO A 57 -7.71 -9.30 7.57
N GLU A 58 -6.69 -8.89 8.32
CA GLU A 58 -5.33 -9.38 8.12
C GLU A 58 -5.25 -10.88 8.47
N MET A 59 -4.61 -11.67 7.62
CA MET A 59 -4.43 -13.12 7.81
C MET A 59 -3.07 -13.58 7.30
N MET A 60 -2.64 -14.76 7.77
CA MET A 60 -1.36 -15.39 7.40
C MET A 60 -0.15 -14.46 7.63
N ASP A 61 -0.11 -13.80 8.79
CA ASP A 61 0.97 -12.87 9.16
C ASP A 61 1.18 -11.75 8.10
N GLY A 62 0.07 -11.26 7.55
CA GLY A 62 0.09 -10.18 6.56
C GLY A 62 0.52 -10.58 5.15
N ARG A 63 0.71 -11.88 4.86
CA ARG A 63 1.16 -12.38 3.54
C ARG A 63 0.20 -12.06 2.39
N VAL A 64 -1.10 -11.93 2.66
CA VAL A 64 -2.14 -11.78 1.62
C VAL A 64 -2.95 -10.48 1.72
N LYS A 65 -2.50 -9.53 2.55
CA LYS A 65 -3.30 -8.34 2.89
C LYS A 65 -3.61 -7.39 1.73
N THR A 66 -2.73 -7.31 0.73
CA THR A 66 -2.93 -6.46 -0.46
C THR A 66 -3.41 -7.23 -1.69
N LEU A 67 -3.47 -8.57 -1.63
CA LEU A 67 -3.87 -9.44 -2.74
C LEU A 67 -5.40 -9.49 -2.86
N HIS A 68 -6.01 -8.33 -3.08
CA HIS A 68 -7.46 -8.15 -3.10
C HIS A 68 -7.91 -7.32 -4.31
N PRO A 69 -9.08 -7.61 -4.92
CA PRO A 69 -9.61 -6.82 -6.03
C PRO A 69 -9.74 -5.32 -5.73
N ALA A 70 -10.16 -4.94 -4.52
CA ALA A 70 -10.24 -3.53 -4.11
C ALA A 70 -8.91 -2.75 -4.25
N VAL A 71 -7.78 -3.44 -4.14
CA VAL A 71 -6.45 -2.86 -4.35
C VAL A 71 -6.07 -2.95 -5.82
N HIS A 72 -6.04 -4.16 -6.39
CA HIS A 72 -5.52 -4.37 -7.74
C HIS A 72 -6.40 -3.81 -8.85
N ALA A 73 -7.74 -3.81 -8.70
CA ALA A 73 -8.62 -3.14 -9.64
C ALA A 73 -8.40 -1.62 -9.59
N GLY A 74 -8.21 -1.04 -8.40
CA GLY A 74 -7.88 0.38 -8.26
C GLY A 74 -6.55 0.77 -8.94
N LEU A 75 -5.58 -0.16 -8.99
CA LEU A 75 -4.31 0.01 -9.69
C LEU A 75 -4.41 -0.17 -11.21
N LEU A 76 -5.23 -1.12 -11.65
CA LEU A 76 -5.23 -1.60 -13.04
C LEU A 76 -6.33 -0.97 -13.90
N ALA A 77 -7.34 -0.33 -13.29
CA ALA A 77 -8.43 0.30 -14.02
C ALA A 77 -7.91 1.39 -14.97
N ARG A 78 -8.32 1.30 -16.23
CA ARG A 78 -7.98 2.28 -17.26
C ARG A 78 -8.91 3.48 -17.13
N ARG A 79 -8.35 4.65 -16.81
CA ARG A 79 -9.13 5.86 -16.48
C ARG A 79 -9.84 6.49 -17.69
N ASP A 80 -9.39 6.19 -18.90
CA ASP A 80 -9.99 6.63 -20.16
C ASP A 80 -11.16 5.73 -20.60
N ARG A 81 -11.47 4.69 -19.82
CA ARG A 81 -12.49 3.70 -20.13
C ARG A 81 -13.62 3.72 -19.10
N GLU A 82 -14.78 4.17 -19.54
CA GLU A 82 -15.97 4.28 -18.68
C GLU A 82 -16.44 2.93 -18.13
N ASP A 83 -16.20 1.82 -18.84
CA ASP A 83 -16.54 0.47 -18.36
C ASP A 83 -15.70 0.03 -17.16
N ASP A 84 -14.40 0.33 -17.15
CA ASP A 84 -13.52 0.05 -16.01
C ASP A 84 -13.91 0.91 -14.78
N LEU A 85 -14.18 2.21 -15.00
CA LEU A 85 -14.58 3.13 -13.92
C LEU A 85 -15.94 2.75 -13.31
N ARG A 86 -16.89 2.31 -14.14
CA ARG A 86 -18.18 1.81 -13.67
C ARG A 86 -18.01 0.52 -12.88
N ALA A 87 -17.18 -0.42 -13.35
CA ALA A 87 -16.89 -1.66 -12.62
C ALA A 87 -16.27 -1.40 -11.23
N LEU A 88 -15.39 -0.40 -11.10
CA LEU A 88 -14.90 0.03 -9.79
C LEU A 88 -16.04 0.55 -8.90
N ALA A 89 -16.84 1.47 -9.42
CA ALA A 89 -17.93 2.11 -8.66
C ALA A 89 -18.99 1.10 -8.19
N GLU A 90 -19.36 0.13 -9.03
CA GLU A 90 -20.32 -0.94 -8.70
C GLU A 90 -19.85 -1.82 -7.52
N GLN A 91 -18.54 -1.98 -7.36
CA GLN A 91 -17.94 -2.73 -6.26
C GLN A 91 -17.58 -1.84 -5.05
N GLY A 92 -17.84 -0.53 -5.13
CA GLY A 92 -17.42 0.43 -4.11
C GLY A 92 -15.91 0.67 -4.05
N TYR A 93 -15.17 0.34 -5.12
CA TYR A 93 -13.73 0.54 -5.22
C TYR A 93 -13.40 1.91 -5.79
N GLY A 94 -12.24 2.43 -5.40
CA GLY A 94 -11.70 3.69 -5.91
C GLY A 94 -10.38 3.46 -6.66
N PRO A 95 -10.02 4.33 -7.63
CA PRO A 95 -8.73 4.28 -8.28
C PRO A 95 -7.59 4.55 -7.29
N ILE A 96 -6.40 4.09 -7.63
CA ILE A 96 -5.15 4.42 -6.94
C ILE A 96 -4.28 5.23 -7.90
N ASP A 97 -3.91 6.44 -7.49
CA ASP A 97 -3.20 7.42 -8.33
C ASP A 97 -1.69 7.35 -8.18
N LEU A 98 -1.22 6.86 -7.04
CA LEU A 98 0.20 6.69 -6.75
C LEU A 98 0.45 5.40 -5.98
N VAL A 99 1.55 4.73 -6.32
CA VAL A 99 2.09 3.59 -5.56
C VAL A 99 3.53 3.88 -5.21
N ALA A 100 3.86 3.78 -3.92
CA ALA A 100 5.24 3.73 -3.45
C ALA A 100 5.48 2.39 -2.75
N VAL A 101 6.28 1.54 -3.40
CA VAL A 101 6.63 0.20 -2.89
C VAL A 101 8.12 -0.02 -3.07
N ASN A 102 8.77 -0.53 -2.02
CA ASN A 102 10.09 -1.14 -2.12
C ASN A 102 10.05 -2.49 -1.41
N LEU A 103 10.81 -3.44 -1.94
CA LEU A 103 10.78 -4.83 -1.49
C LEU A 103 11.78 -5.06 -0.37
N TYR A 104 11.54 -6.09 0.44
CA TYR A 104 12.52 -6.54 1.43
C TYR A 104 13.87 -6.82 0.73
N PRO A 105 15.00 -6.36 1.29
CA PRO A 105 16.32 -6.48 0.67
C PRO A 105 16.87 -7.92 0.79
N PHE A 106 16.15 -8.88 0.21
CA PHE A 106 16.47 -10.31 0.27
C PHE A 106 17.91 -10.60 -0.18
N ARG A 107 18.37 -9.93 -1.24
CA ARG A 107 19.74 -10.07 -1.74
C ARG A 107 20.78 -9.68 -0.69
N GLU A 108 20.55 -8.59 0.04
CA GLU A 108 21.47 -8.12 1.08
C GLU A 108 21.44 -9.05 2.29
N THR A 109 20.26 -9.55 2.66
CA THR A 109 20.08 -10.54 3.72
C THR A 109 20.89 -11.81 3.43
N VAL A 110 20.73 -12.41 2.24
CA VAL A 110 21.47 -13.63 1.87
C VAL A 110 22.98 -13.38 1.71
N ALA A 111 23.38 -12.19 1.23
CA ALA A 111 24.78 -11.84 1.04
C ALA A 111 25.59 -11.71 2.34
N ARG A 112 24.93 -11.52 3.50
CA ARG A 112 25.60 -11.46 4.82
C ARG A 112 26.21 -12.80 5.24
N GLY A 113 25.83 -13.91 4.59
CA GLY A 113 26.33 -15.24 4.90
C GLY A 113 25.78 -15.78 6.24
N GLY A 114 25.58 -17.09 6.33
CA GLY A 114 25.12 -17.73 7.58
C GLY A 114 23.65 -17.49 7.95
N VAL A 115 22.86 -16.83 7.10
CA VAL A 115 21.42 -16.67 7.32
C VAL A 115 20.71 -18.00 7.09
N PRO A 116 19.99 -18.56 8.08
CA PRO A 116 19.19 -19.76 7.90
C PRO A 116 18.15 -19.58 6.79
N VAL A 117 17.89 -20.64 6.00
CA VAL A 117 16.91 -20.60 4.90
C VAL A 117 15.53 -20.10 5.37
N ALA A 118 15.11 -20.50 6.57
CA ALA A 118 13.84 -20.06 7.15
C ALA A 118 13.77 -18.54 7.38
N GLU A 119 14.90 -17.91 7.73
CA GLU A 119 15.00 -16.45 7.94
C GLU A 119 15.08 -15.71 6.60
N ALA A 120 15.76 -16.28 5.60
CA ALA A 120 15.79 -15.68 4.27
C ALA A 120 14.39 -15.68 3.60
N MET A 121 13.62 -16.76 3.79
CA MET A 121 12.32 -16.98 3.12
C MET A 121 11.11 -16.41 3.89
N GLY A 122 11.34 -15.81 5.07
CA GLY A 122 10.33 -15.22 5.94
C GLY A 122 9.85 -13.86 5.45
#